data_AF-A0AAV7GDF2-F1
#
_entry.id   AF-A0AAV7GDF2-F1
#
_cell.length_a   1.000
_cell.length_b   1.000
_cell.length_c   1.000
_cell.angle_alpha   90.00
_cell.angle_beta   90.00
_cell.angle_gamma   90.00
#
_symmetry.space_group_name_H-M   'P 1'
#
loop_
_entity.id
_entity.type
_entity.pdbx_description
1 polymer ?
#
loop_
_entity_poly.entity_id
_entity_poly.type
_entity_poly.pdbx_seq_one_letter_code
_entity_poly.pdbx_strand_id
1 'polypeptide(L)'
;MEVASEISFSNKGEEFNRLFSRIDVDGDGKISQTEFQLLMMRTTGEKLSSEDVEAMLQYADSDGDGFLDMEEFMAVAGTIDDACHEVETKKEEQYLKEAFSHYEMDDHQGFINAKSLKRMLSRLGASRPIEDCQSMICRFDLNRDGLLSFDEFKAMMML
;
A
#
# COMPACT_ATOMS: atom_id res chain seq x y z
N MET A 1 14.14 -30.08 -4.38
CA MET A 1 13.47 -29.25 -5.39
C MET A 1 12.61 -28.25 -4.63
N GLU A 2 12.31 -27.10 -5.24
CA GLU A 2 11.40 -26.03 -4.77
C GLU A 2 12.12 -24.90 -4.00
N VAL A 3 12.72 -23.95 -4.73
CA VAL A 3 12.15 -22.71 -5.34
C VAL A 3 11.74 -21.66 -4.31
N ALA A 4 12.74 -21.06 -3.64
CA ALA A 4 12.55 -19.87 -2.80
C ALA A 4 13.35 -18.66 -3.32
N SER A 5 13.65 -18.62 -4.62
CA SER A 5 14.47 -17.56 -5.22
C SER A 5 13.83 -16.87 -6.43
N GLU A 6 12.53 -17.05 -6.67
CA GLU A 6 11.92 -16.67 -7.96
C GLU A 6 10.57 -15.93 -7.83
N ILE A 7 10.38 -15.16 -6.75
CA ILE A 7 9.14 -14.37 -6.54
C ILE A 7 9.39 -12.85 -6.54
N SER A 8 10.64 -12.37 -6.57
CA SER A 8 10.91 -10.93 -6.34
C SER A 8 11.19 -10.09 -7.58
N PHE A 9 11.09 -10.62 -8.80
CA PHE A 9 11.28 -9.82 -10.03
C PHE A 9 10.09 -9.87 -11.00
N SER A 10 9.33 -10.98 -11.01
CA SER A 10 8.21 -11.15 -11.95
C SER A 10 6.98 -10.28 -11.65
N ASN A 11 6.77 -9.83 -10.40
CA ASN A 11 5.61 -9.00 -10.05
C ASN A 11 5.76 -7.52 -10.43
N LYS A 12 6.99 -6.97 -10.39
CA LYS A 12 7.23 -5.57 -10.79
C LYS A 12 6.87 -5.35 -12.26
N GLY A 13 7.27 -6.28 -13.14
CA GLY A 13 6.92 -6.23 -14.55
C GLY A 13 5.40 -6.24 -14.80
N GLU A 14 4.63 -7.01 -14.05
CA GLU A 14 3.16 -7.05 -14.18
C GLU A 14 2.49 -5.77 -13.67
N GLU A 15 2.95 -5.21 -12.56
CA GLU A 15 2.45 -3.94 -12.02
C GLU A 15 2.81 -2.76 -12.92
N PHE A 16 4.04 -2.73 -13.44
CA PHE A 16 4.45 -1.75 -14.45
C PHE A 16 3.63 -1.89 -15.73
N ASN A 17 3.41 -3.11 -16.21
CA ASN A 17 2.62 -3.33 -17.41
C ASN A 17 1.14 -2.93 -17.22
N ARG A 18 0.58 -3.14 -16.01
CA ARG A 18 -0.76 -2.66 -15.65
C ARG A 18 -0.85 -1.15 -15.55
N LEU A 19 0.14 -0.50 -14.96
CA LEU A 19 0.21 0.96 -14.88
C LEU A 19 0.37 1.54 -16.28
N PHE A 20 1.31 1.02 -17.06
CA PHE A 20 1.56 1.41 -18.45
C PHE A 20 0.30 1.27 -19.28
N SER A 21 -0.36 0.09 -19.26
CA SER A 21 -1.64 -0.14 -19.98
C SER A 21 -2.81 0.73 -19.49
N ARG A 22 -2.69 1.37 -18.33
CA ARG A 22 -3.71 2.29 -17.80
C ARG A 22 -3.45 3.74 -18.20
N ILE A 23 -2.22 4.04 -18.60
CA ILE A 23 -1.73 5.37 -18.98
C ILE A 23 -1.71 5.50 -20.51
N ASP A 24 -1.15 4.51 -21.18
CA ASP A 24 -1.13 4.32 -22.63
C ASP A 24 -2.57 4.04 -23.10
N VAL A 25 -3.29 5.12 -23.41
CA VAL A 25 -4.71 5.08 -23.77
C VAL A 25 -4.88 4.72 -25.23
N ASP A 26 -3.95 5.15 -26.07
CA ASP A 26 -3.97 4.84 -27.50
C ASP A 26 -3.31 3.49 -27.84
N GLY A 27 -2.59 2.89 -26.90
CA GLY A 27 -2.02 1.55 -26.99
C GLY A 27 -0.81 1.51 -27.91
N ASP A 28 -0.12 2.64 -28.09
CA ASP A 28 1.02 2.76 -28.99
C ASP A 28 2.32 2.21 -28.40
N GLY A 29 2.30 1.79 -27.12
CA GLY A 29 3.44 1.25 -26.42
C GLY A 29 4.39 2.33 -25.89
N LYS A 30 3.96 3.59 -25.87
CA LYS A 30 4.69 4.75 -25.37
C LYS A 30 3.76 5.62 -24.52
N ILE A 31 4.33 6.48 -23.68
CA ILE A 31 3.55 7.45 -22.90
C ILE A 31 3.88 8.84 -23.45
N SER A 32 2.88 9.46 -24.06
CA SER A 32 2.99 10.84 -24.52
C SER A 32 2.95 11.84 -23.37
N GLN A 33 3.41 13.08 -23.62
CA GLN A 33 3.31 14.17 -22.64
C GLN A 33 1.90 14.37 -22.08
N THR A 34 0.88 14.18 -22.93
CA THR A 34 -0.52 14.36 -22.55
C THR A 34 -0.97 13.24 -21.61
N GLU A 35 -0.56 12.02 -21.87
CA GLU A 35 -0.87 10.85 -21.04
C GLU A 35 -0.11 10.89 -19.70
N PHE A 36 1.15 11.34 -19.71
CA PHE A 36 1.91 11.57 -18.49
C PHE A 36 1.28 12.66 -17.61
N GLN A 37 0.81 13.76 -18.20
CA GLN A 37 0.09 14.80 -17.45
C GLN A 37 -1.22 14.28 -16.84
N LEU A 38 -1.97 13.46 -17.59
CA LEU A 38 -3.18 12.82 -17.10
C LEU A 38 -2.89 11.83 -15.96
N LEU A 39 -1.78 11.08 -16.05
CA LEU A 39 -1.31 10.20 -14.99
C LEU A 39 -1.00 11.00 -13.72
N MET A 40 -0.19 12.04 -13.82
CA MET A 40 0.16 12.91 -12.69
C MET A 40 -1.08 13.50 -12.02
N MET A 41 -2.04 13.95 -12.82
CA MET A 41 -3.31 14.47 -12.32
C MET A 41 -4.14 13.39 -11.60
N ARG A 42 -4.12 12.13 -12.05
CA ARG A 42 -4.87 11.03 -11.41
C ARG A 42 -4.17 10.45 -10.18
N THR A 43 -2.84 10.38 -10.20
CA THR A 43 -2.04 9.73 -9.15
C THR A 43 -1.73 10.69 -8.01
N THR A 44 -1.27 11.90 -8.33
CA THR A 44 -0.86 12.91 -7.35
C THR A 44 -2.03 13.83 -6.98
N GLY A 45 -3.06 13.91 -7.83
CA GLY A 45 -4.21 14.81 -7.64
C GLY A 45 -3.89 16.28 -7.93
N GLU A 46 -2.64 16.58 -8.27
CA GLU A 46 -2.16 17.92 -8.59
C GLU A 46 -2.14 18.18 -10.09
N LYS A 47 -2.53 19.39 -10.48
CA LYS A 47 -2.37 19.87 -11.85
C LYS A 47 -0.95 20.40 -12.00
N LEU A 48 -0.06 19.57 -12.53
CA LEU A 48 1.25 20.03 -12.95
C LEU A 48 1.14 20.93 -14.18
N SER A 49 1.94 22.00 -14.20
CA SER A 49 2.04 22.87 -15.36
C SER A 49 2.72 22.13 -16.52
N SER A 50 2.50 22.57 -17.76
CA SER A 50 3.14 21.98 -18.92
C SER A 50 4.67 22.01 -18.81
N GLU A 51 5.22 23.05 -18.17
CA GLU A 51 6.66 23.23 -17.94
C GLU A 51 7.20 22.19 -16.94
N ASP A 52 6.47 21.88 -15.88
CA ASP A 52 6.86 20.85 -14.90
C ASP A 52 6.80 19.45 -15.52
N VAL A 53 5.77 19.17 -16.32
CA VAL A 53 5.59 17.91 -17.05
C VAL A 53 6.72 17.74 -18.06
N GLU A 54 7.08 18.79 -18.80
CA GLU A 54 8.18 18.78 -19.76
C GLU A 54 9.54 18.57 -19.08
N ALA A 55 9.78 19.20 -17.93
CA ALA A 55 11.02 19.01 -17.17
C ALA A 55 11.14 17.57 -16.63
N MET A 56 10.02 16.96 -16.21
CA MET A 56 10.00 15.57 -15.75
C MET A 56 10.14 14.58 -16.90
N LEU A 57 9.52 14.86 -18.05
CA LEU A 57 9.72 14.07 -19.26
C LEU A 57 11.17 14.17 -19.71
N GLN A 58 11.77 15.35 -19.82
CA GLN A 58 13.20 15.47 -20.18
C GLN A 58 14.15 14.76 -19.23
N TYR A 59 13.78 14.63 -17.96
CA TYR A 59 14.59 13.87 -17.00
C TYR A 59 14.47 12.35 -17.23
N ALA A 60 13.35 11.93 -17.78
CA ALA A 60 12.94 10.54 -17.91
C ALA A 60 13.21 9.96 -19.31
N ASP A 61 12.95 10.76 -20.33
CA ASP A 61 13.18 10.57 -21.75
C ASP A 61 14.68 10.70 -22.03
N SER A 62 15.33 9.54 -22.10
CA SER A 62 16.78 9.43 -22.29
C SER A 62 17.15 9.44 -23.77
N ASP A 63 16.23 9.03 -24.64
CA ASP A 63 16.44 9.00 -26.08
C ASP A 63 16.07 10.34 -26.77
N GLY A 64 15.33 11.20 -26.07
CA GLY A 64 14.92 12.53 -26.48
C GLY A 64 13.82 12.54 -27.54
N ASP A 65 13.03 11.47 -27.64
CA ASP A 65 11.95 11.36 -28.63
C ASP A 65 10.65 12.10 -28.20
N GLY A 66 10.60 12.57 -26.95
CA GLY A 66 9.47 13.28 -26.37
C GLY A 66 8.37 12.37 -25.82
N PHE A 67 8.60 11.07 -25.80
CA PHE A 67 7.74 10.03 -25.23
C PHE A 67 8.51 9.27 -24.15
N LEU A 68 7.79 8.50 -23.34
CA LEU A 68 8.41 7.52 -22.45
C LEU A 68 8.05 6.13 -22.91
N ASP A 69 9.04 5.39 -23.40
CA ASP A 69 8.85 3.98 -23.66
C ASP A 69 8.83 3.16 -22.36
N MET A 70 8.49 1.87 -22.47
CA MET A 70 8.39 1.00 -21.30
C MET A 70 9.71 0.91 -20.51
N GLU A 71 10.86 0.96 -21.18
CA GLU A 71 12.18 0.82 -20.56
C GLU A 71 12.55 2.10 -19.81
N GLU A 72 12.31 3.26 -20.42
CA GLU A 72 12.49 4.59 -19.81
C GLU A 72 11.51 4.81 -18.65
N PHE A 73 10.25 4.43 -18.83
CA PHE A 73 9.26 4.48 -17.77
C PHE A 73 9.64 3.59 -16.59
N MET A 74 10.18 2.39 -16.83
CA MET A 74 10.69 1.52 -15.75
C MET A 74 11.94 2.11 -15.08
N ALA A 75 12.83 2.75 -15.83
CA ALA A 75 14.00 3.41 -15.26
C ALA A 75 13.60 4.58 -14.35
N VAL A 76 12.60 5.35 -14.75
CA VAL A 76 12.10 6.52 -14.01
C VAL A 76 11.20 6.11 -12.88
N ALA A 77 10.25 5.22 -13.11
CA ALA A 77 9.40 4.70 -12.06
C ALA A 77 10.18 3.81 -11.06
N GLY A 78 11.27 3.18 -11.50
CA GLY A 78 12.23 2.47 -10.64
C GLY A 78 13.10 3.40 -9.79
N THR A 79 13.40 4.61 -10.26
CA THR A 79 14.07 5.65 -9.44
C THR A 79 13.08 6.42 -8.55
N ILE A 80 11.83 6.55 -8.99
CA ILE A 80 10.70 6.99 -8.16
C ILE A 80 10.39 5.94 -7.08
N ASP A 81 10.71 4.65 -7.29
CA ASP A 81 10.58 3.61 -6.26
C ASP A 81 11.43 3.92 -5.01
N ASP A 82 12.58 4.60 -5.10
CA ASP A 82 13.31 5.04 -3.89
C ASP A 82 12.56 6.12 -3.08
N ALA A 83 11.63 6.85 -3.72
CA ALA A 83 10.74 7.82 -3.06
C ALA A 83 9.30 7.29 -2.83
N CYS A 84 8.92 6.18 -3.48
CA CYS A 84 7.59 5.57 -3.42
C CYS A 84 7.58 4.17 -2.77
N HIS A 85 8.71 3.66 -2.30
CA HIS A 85 8.85 2.53 -1.36
C HIS A 85 8.26 2.82 0.04
N GLU A 86 7.33 3.76 0.11
CA GLU A 86 6.57 4.10 1.29
C GLU A 86 5.06 3.95 1.06
N VAL A 87 4.55 3.75 -0.16
CA VAL A 87 3.10 3.85 -0.41
C VAL A 87 2.36 2.54 -0.16
N GLU A 88 2.96 1.37 -0.41
CA GLU A 88 2.22 0.11 -0.27
C GLU A 88 2.19 -0.40 1.18
N THR A 89 3.32 -0.30 1.90
CA THR A 89 3.38 -0.63 3.34
C THR A 89 2.64 0.38 4.21
N LYS A 90 2.61 1.68 3.84
CA LYS A 90 1.84 2.68 4.60
C LYS A 90 0.34 2.52 4.44
N LYS A 91 -0.20 2.09 3.30
CA LYS A 91 -1.66 1.92 3.13
C LYS A 91 -2.23 0.80 4.00
N GLU A 92 -1.59 -0.36 4.02
CA GLU A 92 -2.03 -1.47 4.87
C GLU A 92 -1.90 -1.12 6.35
N GLU A 93 -0.78 -0.49 6.72
CA GLU A 93 -0.56 -0.06 8.09
C GLU A 93 -1.51 1.07 8.51
N GLN A 94 -1.93 1.95 7.59
CA GLN A 94 -2.97 2.95 7.83
C GLN A 94 -4.33 2.31 8.06
N TYR A 95 -4.74 1.35 7.24
CA TYR A 95 -6.01 0.63 7.45
C TYR A 95 -6.00 -0.15 8.77
N LEU A 96 -4.87 -0.78 9.09
CA LEU A 96 -4.68 -1.46 10.37
C LEU A 96 -4.68 -0.49 11.55
N LYS A 97 -4.07 0.69 11.43
CA LYS A 97 -4.10 1.74 12.47
C LYS A 97 -5.50 2.30 12.67
N GLU A 98 -6.26 2.48 11.59
CA GLU A 98 -7.65 2.94 11.65
C GLU A 98 -8.56 1.88 12.30
N ALA A 99 -8.40 0.62 11.91
CA ALA A 99 -9.08 -0.50 12.55
C ALA A 99 -8.67 -0.60 14.02
N PHE A 100 -7.38 -0.56 14.33
CA PHE A 100 -6.84 -0.63 15.69
C PHE A 100 -7.41 0.50 16.57
N SER A 101 -7.42 1.73 16.07
CA SER A 101 -8.01 2.89 16.75
C SER A 101 -9.51 2.70 17.01
N HIS A 102 -10.23 2.04 16.09
CA HIS A 102 -11.61 1.65 16.33
C HIS A 102 -11.74 0.60 17.45
N TYR A 103 -10.84 -0.39 17.52
CA TYR A 103 -10.84 -1.39 18.59
C TYR A 103 -10.39 -0.82 19.94
N GLU A 104 -9.55 0.22 19.95
CA GLU A 104 -9.00 0.89 21.12
C GLU A 104 -9.97 1.93 21.72
N MET A 105 -11.13 1.46 22.19
CA MET A 105 -12.19 2.35 22.72
C MET A 105 -12.11 2.67 24.22
N ASP A 106 -11.25 1.98 24.97
CA ASP A 106 -11.10 2.17 26.42
C ASP A 106 -9.71 2.78 26.70
N ASP A 107 -9.71 3.98 27.31
CA ASP A 107 -8.56 4.75 27.84
C ASP A 107 -7.40 5.11 26.88
N HIS A 108 -7.53 4.86 25.58
CA HIS A 108 -6.54 5.27 24.55
C HIS A 108 -5.07 4.96 24.92
N GLN A 109 -4.82 3.74 25.43
CA GLN A 109 -3.49 3.35 25.92
C GLN A 109 -2.55 2.81 24.84
N GLY A 110 -3.01 2.66 23.59
CA GLY A 110 -2.30 2.02 22.49
C GLY A 110 -2.39 0.50 22.50
N PHE A 111 -3.38 -0.09 23.19
CA PHE A 111 -3.55 -1.54 23.34
C PHE A 111 -5.01 -1.97 23.29
N ILE A 112 -5.30 -3.10 22.64
CA ILE A 112 -6.64 -3.69 22.61
C ILE A 112 -6.76 -4.74 23.73
N ASN A 113 -7.65 -4.47 24.69
CA ASN A 113 -7.98 -5.43 25.75
C ASN A 113 -9.21 -6.28 25.38
N ALA A 114 -9.45 -7.36 26.12
CA ALA A 114 -10.56 -8.28 25.87
C ALA A 114 -11.95 -7.62 25.88
N LYS A 115 -12.15 -6.58 26.69
CA LYS A 115 -13.43 -5.84 26.77
C LYS A 115 -13.64 -5.00 25.51
N SER A 116 -12.60 -4.31 25.07
CA SER A 116 -12.62 -3.48 23.86
C SER A 116 -12.82 -4.32 22.61
N LEU A 117 -12.11 -5.46 22.51
CA LEU A 117 -12.29 -6.44 21.44
C LEU A 117 -13.73 -6.97 21.38
N LYS A 118 -14.28 -7.39 22.53
CA LYS A 118 -15.67 -7.86 22.64
C LYS A 118 -16.68 -6.81 22.18
N ARG A 119 -16.49 -5.55 22.58
CA ARG A 119 -17.39 -4.45 22.21
C ARG A 119 -17.37 -4.23 20.70
N MET A 120 -16.20 -4.21 20.08
CA MET A 120 -16.09 -4.06 18.63
C MET A 120 -16.67 -5.26 17.87
N LEU A 121 -16.36 -6.49 18.29
CA LEU A 121 -16.96 -7.70 17.72
C LEU A 121 -18.49 -7.67 17.81
N SER A 122 -19.04 -7.12 18.89
CA SER A 122 -20.48 -6.92 19.04
C SER A 122 -21.04 -5.89 18.06
N ARG A 123 -20.29 -4.83 17.72
CA ARG A 123 -20.67 -3.85 16.68
C ARG A 123 -20.59 -4.42 15.26
N LEU A 124 -19.66 -5.33 15.01
CA LEU A 124 -19.49 -6.03 13.73
C LEU A 124 -20.47 -7.21 13.56
N GLY A 125 -21.37 -7.44 14.52
CA GLY A 125 -22.36 -8.53 14.47
C GLY A 125 -21.81 -9.91 14.84
N ALA A 126 -20.55 -9.99 15.27
CA ALA A 126 -19.86 -11.22 15.68
C ALA A 126 -19.64 -11.27 17.20
N SER A 127 -20.65 -10.87 17.99
CA SER A 127 -20.54 -10.82 19.45
C SER A 127 -20.18 -12.19 20.03
N ARG A 128 -19.14 -12.22 20.88
CA ARG A 128 -18.64 -13.42 21.54
C ARG A 128 -18.54 -13.22 23.05
N PRO A 129 -18.57 -14.30 23.85
CA PRO A 129 -18.30 -14.22 25.28
C PRO A 129 -16.90 -13.66 25.54
N ILE A 130 -16.69 -13.08 26.73
CA ILE A 130 -15.41 -12.46 27.08
C ILE A 130 -14.28 -13.49 27.14
N GLU A 131 -14.60 -14.74 27.51
CA GLU A 131 -13.69 -15.88 27.57
C GLU A 131 -13.13 -16.26 26.20
N ASP A 132 -13.97 -16.21 25.15
CA ASP A 132 -13.54 -16.39 23.76
C ASP A 132 -12.61 -15.26 23.32
N CYS A 133 -12.93 -14.02 23.70
CA CYS A 133 -12.10 -12.85 23.35
C CYS A 133 -10.74 -12.92 24.04
N GLN A 134 -10.69 -13.37 25.30
CA GLN A 134 -9.44 -13.64 26.01
C GLN A 134 -8.64 -14.74 25.33
N SER A 135 -9.30 -15.83 24.91
CA SER A 135 -8.65 -16.93 24.19
C SER A 135 -8.10 -16.51 22.83
N MET A 136 -8.78 -15.58 22.14
CA MET A 136 -8.28 -14.97 20.91
C MET A 136 -7.05 -14.12 21.19
N ILE A 137 -7.11 -13.23 22.18
CA ILE A 137 -5.97 -12.39 22.56
C ILE A 137 -4.77 -13.26 22.93
N CYS A 138 -4.93 -14.25 23.81
CA CYS A 138 -3.85 -15.14 24.24
C CYS A 138 -3.18 -15.94 23.11
N ARG A 139 -3.80 -16.08 21.93
CA ARG A 139 -3.17 -16.73 20.78
C ARG A 139 -2.18 -15.83 20.04
N PHE A 140 -2.42 -14.53 20.06
CA PHE A 140 -1.65 -13.53 19.32
C PHE A 140 -0.81 -12.62 20.23
N ASP A 141 -1.11 -12.62 21.52
CA ASP A 141 -0.34 -12.00 22.60
C ASP A 141 1.00 -12.76 22.80
N LEU A 142 2.06 -12.22 22.21
CA LEU A 142 3.41 -12.78 22.22
C LEU A 142 4.15 -12.38 23.49
N ASN A 143 3.91 -11.17 23.99
CA ASN A 143 4.56 -10.63 25.18
C ASN A 143 3.88 -11.10 26.49
N ARG A 144 2.71 -11.74 26.39
CA ARG A 144 1.87 -12.27 27.48
C ARG A 144 1.40 -11.21 28.47
N ASP A 145 1.18 -9.99 28.01
CA ASP A 145 0.66 -8.90 28.82
C ASP A 145 -0.89 -8.93 28.95
N GLY A 146 -1.55 -9.85 28.23
CA GLY A 146 -3.00 -10.00 28.21
C GLY A 146 -3.71 -8.93 27.38
N LEU A 147 -2.96 -8.17 26.58
CA LEU A 147 -3.40 -7.12 25.68
C LEU A 147 -2.90 -7.44 24.26
N LEU A 148 -3.44 -6.74 23.27
CA LEU A 148 -2.90 -6.76 21.92
C LEU A 148 -2.28 -5.40 21.61
N SER A 149 -0.96 -5.39 21.44
CA SER A 149 -0.25 -4.27 20.84
C SER A 149 -0.56 -4.15 19.35
N PHE A 150 -0.18 -3.02 18.75
CA PHE A 150 -0.36 -2.80 17.32
C PHE A 150 0.32 -3.89 16.46
N ASP A 151 1.53 -4.31 16.83
CA ASP A 151 2.28 -5.34 16.13
C ASP A 151 1.61 -6.73 16.23
N GLU A 152 1.05 -7.07 17.40
CA GLU A 152 0.35 -8.34 17.60
C GLU A 152 -1.02 -8.36 16.90
N PHE A 153 -1.73 -7.22 16.90
CA PHE A 153 -2.96 -7.04 16.12
C PHE A 153 -2.70 -7.11 14.61
N LYS A 154 -1.59 -6.52 14.14
CA LYS A 154 -1.14 -6.62 12.75
C LYS A 154 -0.84 -8.06 12.38
N ALA A 155 -0.10 -8.79 13.22
CA ALA A 155 0.15 -10.22 13.02
C ALA A 155 -1.15 -11.04 12.98
N MET A 156 -2.13 -10.71 13.81
CA MET A 156 -3.45 -11.35 13.79
C MET A 156 -4.22 -11.12 12.47
N MET A 157 -4.12 -9.94 11.88
CA MET A 157 -4.82 -9.61 10.62
C MET A 157 -4.08 -10.04 9.36
N MET A 158 -2.77 -10.30 9.46
CA MET A 158 -1.91 -10.74 8.37
C MET A 158 -1.72 -12.27 8.30
N LEU A 159 -2.42 -13.03 9.15
CA LEU A 159 -2.44 -14.51 9.19
C LEU A 159 -3.64 -15.08 8.42
#